data_AF-A0A367LEL3-F1
#
_entry.id   AF-A0A367LEL3-F1
#
_cell.length_a   1.000
_cell.length_b   1.000
_cell.length_c   1.000
_cell.angle_alpha   90.00
_cell.angle_beta   90.00
_cell.angle_gamma   90.00
#
_symmetry.space_group_name_H-M   'P 1'
#
loop_
_entity.id
_entity.type
_entity.pdbx_description
1 polymer ?
#
loop_
_entity_poly.entity_id
_entity_poly.type
_entity_poly.pdbx_seq_one_letter_code
_entity_poly.pdbx_strand_id
1 'polypeptide(L)'
;MARYSKIESSPWKENDDSRESSDGDESRPPTHVVLHSVFLAINLLILGLNAYTWLAIEGNVDPHSASKSQDGMEKIKGLTKMDEKAPFRNVISYEARPFDVKAIYLNNGTLNPHKTTSSLNGPPRERLEQAWDKLMKHQNVRVPESELGQYAGDEAIVKLTDGSGYYTTVAVFHGLHCVRRLHHAIYADHYYPGLSEEETFLLRRHTEHCIDWLRQYVQCNADTTLIPIQWAADSPGPVSTDKGKHQCVVWEPIYGWMAEHSFDPFEPGLLVHPTFGNPYENSTDGGHSLGIAPLGKGGLLHEHDTLHFVLLALASWGLLSLCLAIAQRITARQWLFSSSSSSSSLADPYHPETLEPGRNTCHCGSTIKEALSRGCVYDTMATAWLPPYCRDDKLTAEFDRSGPGPNGQWSYFADEAGTEPLTTPQMARLGETGGSFWASRDWHIVHCLFYWQKYVRMRDTGIVMEERFDSLDHVKHCSRLIRNPVPNHFFLIEVPVRMNSSMDED
;
A
#
# COMPACT_ATOMS: atom_id res chain seq x y z
N MET A 1 -7.82 15.41 50.83
CA MET A 1 -6.96 14.44 51.54
C MET A 1 -7.73 13.13 51.71
N ALA A 2 -7.02 12.01 51.86
CA ALA A 2 -7.54 10.64 52.03
C ALA A 2 -8.29 10.05 50.79
N ARG A 3 -8.25 8.74 50.52
CA ARG A 3 -7.15 7.74 50.66
C ARG A 3 -7.51 6.49 49.82
N TYR A 4 -6.51 5.76 49.33
CA TYR A 4 -6.67 4.44 48.69
C TYR A 4 -7.05 3.35 49.70
N SER A 5 -7.79 2.30 49.26
CA SER A 5 -7.33 0.89 49.35
C SER A 5 -8.33 -0.15 48.79
N LYS A 6 -7.80 -1.11 47.99
CA LYS A 6 -8.07 -2.57 47.88
C LYS A 6 -9.54 -3.12 47.89
N ILE A 7 -9.98 -4.03 47.00
CA ILE A 7 -9.44 -5.29 46.39
C ILE A 7 -9.89 -6.58 47.14
N GLU A 8 -10.45 -7.52 46.34
CA GLU A 8 -10.57 -8.99 46.50
C GLU A 8 -11.70 -9.72 47.28
N SER A 9 -11.92 -10.96 46.78
CA SER A 9 -12.56 -12.15 47.37
C SER A 9 -14.10 -12.27 47.42
N SER A 10 -14.63 -13.08 46.49
CA SER A 10 -15.68 -14.07 46.76
C SER A 10 -15.06 -15.27 47.50
N PRO A 11 -15.78 -15.96 48.42
CA PRO A 11 -16.04 -17.40 48.16
C PRO A 11 -17.29 -18.02 48.85
N TRP A 12 -17.58 -19.30 48.50
CA TRP A 12 -18.44 -20.29 49.21
C TRP A 12 -19.97 -20.06 49.14
N LYS A 13 -20.88 -21.06 49.23
CA LYS A 13 -20.87 -22.52 49.60
C LYS A 13 -22.20 -23.17 49.04
N GLU A 14 -22.53 -24.46 49.01
CA GLU A 14 -21.96 -25.74 49.52
C GLU A 14 -22.57 -26.97 48.75
N ASN A 15 -21.72 -27.88 48.24
CA ASN A 15 -21.69 -29.39 48.28
C ASN A 15 -22.96 -30.26 48.03
N ASP A 16 -22.93 -31.46 47.37
CA ASP A 16 -22.02 -32.66 47.33
C ASP A 16 -22.26 -33.65 48.51
N ASP A 17 -22.36 -35.00 48.41
CA ASP A 17 -22.08 -36.11 47.43
C ASP A 17 -23.46 -36.88 47.15
N SER A 18 -23.69 -38.07 46.54
CA SER A 18 -22.86 -39.18 46.02
C SER A 18 -23.58 -40.21 45.10
N ARG A 19 -22.82 -40.84 44.17
CA ARG A 19 -22.84 -42.30 43.75
C ARG A 19 -24.06 -42.90 43.01
N GLU A 20 -23.96 -43.99 42.23
CA GLU A 20 -22.81 -44.79 41.73
C GLU A 20 -23.08 -45.39 40.31
N SER A 21 -22.19 -46.27 39.83
CA SER A 21 -22.06 -46.74 38.43
C SER A 21 -22.97 -47.89 37.96
N SER A 22 -23.19 -47.99 36.64
CA SER A 22 -22.74 -49.10 35.74
C SER A 22 -23.74 -49.52 34.65
N ASP A 23 -23.18 -49.99 33.52
CA ASP A 23 -23.79 -50.65 32.36
C ASP A 23 -24.84 -49.85 31.56
N GLY A 24 -25.03 -50.21 30.27
CA GLY A 24 -25.74 -49.34 29.31
C GLY A 24 -26.35 -50.07 28.11
N ASP A 25 -26.95 -49.29 27.21
CA ASP A 25 -27.54 -49.74 25.94
C ASP A 25 -27.28 -48.70 24.82
N GLU A 26 -27.27 -49.16 23.57
CA GLU A 26 -26.58 -48.53 22.44
C GLU A 26 -27.48 -47.58 21.62
N SER A 27 -27.66 -46.36 22.13
CA SER A 27 -28.43 -45.31 21.42
C SER A 27 -27.70 -44.76 20.18
N ARG A 28 -28.13 -45.21 19.00
CA ARG A 28 -27.65 -44.70 17.70
C ARG A 28 -27.93 -43.18 17.55
N PRO A 29 -27.02 -42.40 16.94
CA PRO A 29 -27.29 -41.00 16.62
C PRO A 29 -28.45 -40.88 15.63
N PRO A 30 -29.28 -39.82 15.72
CA PRO A 30 -30.44 -39.65 14.84
C PRO A 30 -30.02 -39.55 13.37
N THR A 31 -30.72 -40.30 12.51
CA THR A 31 -30.38 -40.53 11.10
C THR A 31 -30.15 -39.26 10.29
N HIS A 32 -30.84 -38.17 10.62
CA HIS A 32 -30.65 -36.85 10.00
C HIS A 32 -29.22 -36.32 10.14
N VAL A 33 -28.58 -36.46 11.31
CA VAL A 33 -27.22 -35.93 11.53
C VAL A 33 -26.22 -36.64 10.61
N VAL A 34 -26.31 -37.97 10.52
CA VAL A 34 -25.50 -38.78 9.60
C VAL A 34 -25.74 -38.35 8.14
N LEU A 35 -27.00 -38.12 7.76
CA LEU A 35 -27.36 -37.68 6.41
C LEU A 35 -26.75 -36.32 6.05
N HIS A 36 -26.84 -35.34 6.96
CA HIS A 36 -26.25 -34.01 6.76
C HIS A 36 -24.71 -34.05 6.73
N SER A 37 -24.06 -34.85 7.60
CA SER A 37 -22.60 -35.02 7.58
C SER A 37 -22.11 -35.67 6.28
N VAL A 38 -22.81 -36.69 5.77
CA VAL A 38 -22.48 -37.33 4.48
C VAL A 38 -22.71 -36.36 3.32
N PHE A 39 -23.80 -35.58 3.34
CA PHE A 39 -24.07 -34.58 2.31
C PHE A 39 -23.01 -33.47 2.28
N LEU A 40 -22.58 -32.98 3.44
CA LEU A 40 -21.50 -32.01 3.56
C LEU A 40 -20.17 -32.57 3.04
N ALA A 41 -19.80 -33.80 3.42
CA ALA A 41 -18.59 -34.46 2.95
C ALA A 41 -18.57 -34.64 1.43
N ILE A 42 -19.70 -35.02 0.82
CA ILE A 42 -19.84 -35.14 -0.64
C ILE A 42 -19.65 -33.78 -1.32
N ASN A 43 -20.28 -32.71 -0.80
CA ASN A 43 -20.15 -31.37 -1.38
C ASN A 43 -18.72 -30.81 -1.25
N LEU A 44 -18.05 -31.02 -0.11
CA LEU A 44 -16.64 -30.64 0.07
C LEU A 44 -15.71 -31.40 -0.91
N LEU A 45 -15.96 -32.69 -1.13
CA LEU A 45 -15.18 -33.51 -2.06
C LEU A 45 -15.44 -33.12 -3.53
N ILE A 46 -16.67 -32.73 -3.88
CA ILE A 46 -17.00 -32.14 -5.18
C ILE A 46 -16.32 -30.78 -5.35
N LEU A 47 -16.33 -29.91 -4.34
CA LEU A 47 -15.63 -28.62 -4.38
C LEU A 47 -14.12 -28.79 -4.56
N GLY A 48 -13.48 -29.71 -3.83
CA GLY A 48 -12.07 -30.03 -3.97
C GLY A 48 -11.73 -30.56 -5.37
N LEU A 49 -12.57 -31.42 -5.96
CA LEU A 49 -12.40 -31.88 -7.34
C LEU A 49 -12.58 -30.76 -8.37
N ASN A 50 -13.54 -29.86 -8.18
CA ASN A 50 -13.74 -28.70 -9.08
C ASN A 50 -12.57 -27.72 -9.01
N ALA A 51 -12.08 -27.40 -7.80
CA ALA A 51 -10.90 -26.56 -7.60
C ALA A 51 -9.65 -27.17 -8.25
N TYR A 52 -9.43 -28.47 -8.07
CA TYR A 52 -8.35 -29.20 -8.74
C TYR A 52 -8.46 -29.13 -10.27
N THR A 53 -9.65 -29.31 -10.85
CA THR A 53 -9.82 -29.19 -12.31
C THR A 53 -9.68 -27.75 -12.81
N TRP A 54 -10.07 -26.74 -12.03
CA TRP A 54 -9.91 -25.33 -12.41
C TRP A 54 -8.44 -24.92 -12.42
N LEU A 55 -7.68 -25.25 -11.36
CA LEU A 55 -6.22 -25.06 -11.32
C LEU A 55 -5.50 -25.79 -12.46
N ALA A 56 -5.94 -27.00 -12.82
CA ALA A 56 -5.41 -27.77 -13.94
C ALA A 56 -5.80 -27.21 -15.33
N ILE A 57 -6.72 -26.26 -15.41
CA ILE A 57 -7.13 -25.58 -16.65
C ILE A 57 -6.44 -24.23 -16.78
N GLU A 58 -6.41 -23.40 -15.72
CA GLU A 58 -5.74 -22.09 -15.77
C GLU A 58 -4.22 -22.22 -15.92
N GLY A 59 -3.60 -23.24 -15.31
CA GLY A 59 -2.19 -23.56 -15.51
C GLY A 59 -1.79 -23.99 -16.94
N ASN A 60 -2.72 -23.95 -17.90
CA ASN A 60 -2.52 -24.36 -19.29
C ASN A 60 -2.99 -23.30 -20.32
N VAL A 61 -3.14 -22.03 -19.90
CA VAL A 61 -3.48 -20.89 -20.78
C VAL A 61 -2.25 -20.02 -21.02
N ASP A 62 -1.69 -20.09 -22.23
CA ASP A 62 -0.48 -19.35 -22.63
C ASP A 62 -0.76 -17.82 -22.81
N PRO A 63 -0.15 -16.93 -22.01
CA PRO A 63 -0.45 -15.49 -22.06
C PRO A 63 0.00 -14.77 -23.35
N HIS A 64 0.83 -15.37 -24.20
CA HIS A 64 1.54 -14.65 -25.26
C HIS A 64 0.89 -14.67 -26.65
N SER A 65 -0.39 -15.06 -26.76
CA SER A 65 -1.17 -15.02 -28.01
C SER A 65 -1.73 -13.62 -28.40
N ALA A 66 -1.18 -12.54 -27.83
CA ALA A 66 -1.59 -11.16 -28.12
C ALA A 66 -1.05 -10.67 -29.47
N SER A 67 -1.76 -10.98 -30.57
CA SER A 67 -1.34 -10.62 -31.93
C SER A 67 -1.21 -9.10 -32.15
N LYS A 68 -0.24 -8.69 -32.99
CA LYS A 68 0.11 -7.28 -33.18
C LYS A 68 -0.85 -6.50 -34.07
N SER A 69 -0.97 -5.22 -33.75
CA SER A 69 -1.19 -4.10 -34.68
C SER A 69 -2.45 -4.12 -35.56
N GLN A 70 -3.60 -3.82 -34.94
CA GLN A 70 -4.62 -2.97 -35.60
C GLN A 70 -5.36 -2.09 -34.58
N ASP A 71 -5.75 -2.66 -33.42
CA ASP A 71 -6.39 -2.00 -32.25
C ASP A 71 -5.80 -0.61 -31.93
N GLY A 72 -4.47 -0.50 -31.83
CA GLY A 72 -3.81 0.74 -31.41
C GLY A 72 -4.15 1.98 -32.25
N MET A 73 -4.48 1.84 -33.54
CA MET A 73 -4.84 2.96 -34.40
C MET A 73 -6.29 3.43 -34.19
N GLU A 74 -7.19 2.53 -33.81
CA GLU A 74 -8.55 2.89 -33.39
C GLU A 74 -8.56 3.44 -31.97
N LYS A 75 -7.71 2.89 -31.08
CA LYS A 75 -7.50 3.37 -29.71
C LYS A 75 -7.06 4.83 -29.68
N ILE A 76 -6.13 5.23 -30.54
CA ILE A 76 -5.69 6.64 -30.69
C ILE A 76 -6.86 7.53 -31.13
N LYS A 77 -7.68 7.09 -32.10
CA LYS A 77 -8.90 7.82 -32.53
C LYS A 77 -9.96 7.91 -31.42
N GLY A 78 -10.06 6.88 -30.57
CA GLY A 78 -10.90 6.86 -29.38
C GLY A 78 -10.46 7.91 -28.36
N LEU A 79 -9.16 7.97 -28.04
CA LEU A 79 -8.60 8.98 -27.14
C LEU A 79 -8.87 10.41 -27.63
N THR A 80 -8.64 10.71 -28.92
CA THR A 80 -8.95 12.05 -29.47
C THR A 80 -10.42 12.43 -29.35
N LYS A 81 -11.33 11.45 -29.30
CA LYS A 81 -12.78 11.68 -29.17
C LYS A 81 -13.28 11.74 -27.72
N MET A 82 -12.46 11.30 -26.75
CA MET A 82 -12.66 11.61 -25.33
C MET A 82 -12.23 13.06 -25.03
N ASP A 83 -11.13 13.49 -25.65
CA ASP A 83 -10.52 14.81 -25.43
C ASP A 83 -11.43 15.99 -25.84
N GLU A 84 -12.30 15.79 -26.83
CA GLU A 84 -13.31 16.77 -27.29
C GLU A 84 -14.44 17.07 -26.28
N LYS A 85 -14.61 16.23 -25.24
CA LYS A 85 -15.75 16.33 -24.31
C LYS A 85 -15.44 16.89 -22.92
N ALA A 86 -14.17 17.07 -22.56
CA ALA A 86 -13.84 17.62 -21.25
C ALA A 86 -14.26 19.12 -21.20
N PRO A 87 -15.03 19.55 -20.18
CA PRO A 87 -15.53 20.92 -20.12
C PRO A 87 -14.37 21.93 -20.10
N PHE A 88 -14.66 23.15 -20.60
CA PHE A 88 -13.74 24.30 -20.68
C PHE A 88 -12.33 24.06 -21.29
N ARG A 89 -12.05 22.92 -21.94
CA ARG A 89 -10.79 22.65 -22.66
C ARG A 89 -10.40 23.78 -23.63
N ASN A 90 -11.38 24.45 -24.21
CA ASN A 90 -11.24 25.58 -25.13
C ASN A 90 -10.78 26.90 -24.49
N VAL A 91 -10.83 27.07 -23.17
CA VAL A 91 -10.31 28.28 -22.47
C VAL A 91 -8.91 28.09 -21.89
N ILE A 92 -8.37 26.87 -21.94
CA ILE A 92 -7.04 26.54 -21.43
C ILE A 92 -5.97 27.17 -22.34
N SER A 93 -5.11 27.99 -21.74
CA SER A 93 -3.94 28.60 -22.39
C SER A 93 -2.74 28.53 -21.47
N TYR A 94 -1.53 28.67 -22.02
CA TYR A 94 -0.28 28.42 -21.30
C TYR A 94 0.66 29.63 -21.34
N GLU A 95 1.39 29.84 -20.25
CA GLU A 95 2.43 30.87 -20.08
C GLU A 95 3.71 30.27 -19.47
N ALA A 96 4.87 30.86 -19.78
CA ALA A 96 6.16 30.42 -19.27
C ALA A 96 6.63 31.29 -18.08
N ARG A 97 6.48 30.78 -16.84
CA ARG A 97 6.79 31.51 -15.60
C ARG A 97 7.67 30.70 -14.64
N PRO A 98 8.53 31.35 -13.81
CA PRO A 98 9.26 30.67 -12.75
C PRO A 98 8.36 30.34 -11.56
N PHE A 99 8.70 29.30 -10.78
CA PHE A 99 8.04 29.02 -9.50
C PHE A 99 8.66 29.81 -8.33
N ASP A 100 7.81 30.34 -7.44
CA ASP A 100 8.25 31.03 -6.21
C ASP A 100 8.50 30.02 -5.07
N VAL A 101 9.57 29.24 -5.20
CA VAL A 101 9.98 28.19 -4.23
C VAL A 101 10.78 28.74 -3.03
N LYS A 102 10.72 30.04 -2.76
CA LYS A 102 11.45 30.66 -1.63
C LYS A 102 11.06 30.01 -0.30
N ALA A 103 12.07 29.74 0.54
CA ALA A 103 11.89 29.15 1.86
C ALA A 103 10.92 29.98 2.73
N ILE A 104 10.01 29.27 3.41
CA ILE A 104 8.99 29.89 4.29
C ILE A 104 9.57 30.22 5.67
N TYR A 105 10.54 29.44 6.13
CA TYR A 105 11.33 29.68 7.32
C TYR A 105 12.72 30.16 6.91
N LEU A 106 13.28 31.09 7.68
CA LEU A 106 14.67 31.50 7.62
C LEU A 106 15.51 30.59 8.53
N ASN A 107 16.84 30.59 8.37
CA ASN A 107 17.76 29.72 9.12
C ASN A 107 17.73 29.93 10.65
N ASN A 108 17.10 31.02 11.14
CA ASN A 108 16.86 31.30 12.56
C ASN A 108 15.49 30.78 13.07
N GLY A 109 14.76 30.00 12.27
CA GLY A 109 13.42 29.48 12.58
C GLY A 109 12.27 30.48 12.42
N THR A 110 12.53 31.76 12.12
CA THR A 110 11.48 32.78 11.93
C THR A 110 10.88 32.73 10.52
N LEU A 111 9.64 33.19 10.37
CA LEU A 111 8.97 33.23 9.06
C LEU A 111 9.59 34.28 8.14
N ASN A 112 9.82 33.91 6.88
CA ASN A 112 10.36 34.78 5.85
C ASN A 112 9.34 35.90 5.49
N PRO A 113 9.62 37.18 5.80
CA PRO A 113 8.67 38.28 5.55
C PRO A 113 8.39 38.51 4.06
N HIS A 114 9.28 38.06 3.17
CA HIS A 114 9.09 38.13 1.72
C HIS A 114 8.22 36.98 1.15
N LYS A 115 7.67 36.12 2.02
CA LYS A 115 6.81 34.98 1.67
C LYS A 115 5.46 34.96 2.42
N THR A 116 5.32 35.67 3.53
CA THR A 116 4.13 35.57 4.41
C THR A 116 2.88 36.31 3.95
N THR A 117 3.00 37.24 2.99
CA THR A 117 1.89 38.11 2.55
C THR A 117 0.85 37.45 1.64
N SER A 118 1.23 36.41 0.89
CA SER A 118 0.35 35.79 -0.11
C SER A 118 0.60 34.29 -0.39
N SER A 119 1.49 33.62 0.35
CA SER A 119 1.84 32.22 0.09
C SER A 119 0.92 31.23 0.85
N LEU A 120 0.45 30.20 0.14
CA LEU A 120 -0.51 29.16 0.57
C LEU A 120 0.11 28.08 1.48
N ASN A 121 1.13 28.43 2.27
CA ASN A 121 1.88 27.50 3.12
C ASN A 121 2.54 28.22 4.32
N GLY A 122 3.28 27.47 5.14
CA GLY A 122 3.75 27.91 6.47
C GLY A 122 2.72 27.63 7.57
N PRO A 123 2.91 28.17 8.79
CA PRO A 123 2.03 27.85 9.90
C PRO A 123 0.64 28.48 9.73
N PRO A 124 -0.39 27.89 10.37
CA PRO A 124 -1.76 28.38 10.37
C PRO A 124 -1.83 29.87 10.79
N ARG A 125 -2.63 30.64 10.04
CA ARG A 125 -2.83 32.08 10.24
C ARG A 125 -4.03 32.56 9.44
N GLU A 126 -4.73 33.57 9.93
CA GLU A 126 -5.95 34.12 9.30
C GLU A 126 -5.82 34.35 7.77
N ARG A 127 -4.72 35.01 7.34
CA ARG A 127 -4.46 35.27 5.91
C ARG A 127 -4.16 34.03 5.07
N LEU A 128 -3.74 32.92 5.68
CA LEU A 128 -3.50 31.65 4.99
C LEU A 128 -4.84 30.97 4.72
N GLU A 129 -5.74 30.93 5.71
CA GLU A 129 -7.10 30.40 5.50
C GLU A 129 -7.86 31.26 4.47
N GLN A 130 -7.84 32.59 4.60
CA GLN A 130 -8.44 33.49 3.61
C GLN A 130 -7.90 33.26 2.17
N ALA A 131 -6.62 32.91 2.02
CA ALA A 131 -6.03 32.60 0.71
C ALA A 131 -6.47 31.23 0.19
N TRP A 132 -6.52 30.20 1.04
CA TRP A 132 -7.01 28.87 0.69
C TRP A 132 -8.52 28.85 0.39
N ASP A 133 -9.32 29.53 1.22
CA ASP A 133 -10.78 29.64 1.05
C ASP A 133 -11.11 30.44 -0.21
N LYS A 134 -10.35 31.51 -0.52
CA LYS A 134 -10.46 32.19 -1.82
C LYS A 134 -10.15 31.23 -2.97
N LEU A 135 -9.06 30.47 -2.91
CA LEU A 135 -8.67 29.57 -4.01
C LEU A 135 -9.67 28.42 -4.20
N MET A 136 -10.18 27.84 -3.12
CA MET A 136 -11.07 26.67 -3.14
C MET A 136 -12.56 27.02 -3.24
N LYS A 137 -12.91 28.32 -3.27
CA LYS A 137 -14.30 28.82 -3.20
C LYS A 137 -15.26 28.14 -4.20
N HIS A 138 -14.78 27.88 -5.41
CA HIS A 138 -15.58 27.38 -6.52
C HIS A 138 -15.25 25.91 -6.87
N GLN A 139 -14.77 25.11 -5.92
CA GLN A 139 -14.33 23.72 -6.15
C GLN A 139 -15.45 22.75 -6.57
N ASN A 140 -16.71 23.06 -6.24
CA ASN A 140 -17.88 22.22 -6.49
C ASN A 140 -18.71 22.81 -7.63
N VAL A 141 -18.94 22.06 -8.70
CA VAL A 141 -19.62 22.54 -9.92
C VAL A 141 -20.76 21.63 -10.35
N ARG A 142 -21.83 22.23 -10.86
CA ARG A 142 -22.93 21.54 -11.52
C ARG A 142 -22.67 21.50 -13.02
N VAL A 143 -22.80 20.33 -13.63
CA VAL A 143 -22.64 20.15 -15.09
C VAL A 143 -23.87 19.46 -15.70
N PRO A 144 -24.27 19.80 -16.94
CA PRO A 144 -25.33 19.10 -17.64
C PRO A 144 -24.87 17.70 -18.09
N GLU A 145 -25.81 16.79 -18.32
CA GLU A 145 -25.54 15.40 -18.70
C GLU A 145 -24.71 15.27 -20.00
N SER A 146 -24.85 16.24 -20.91
CA SER A 146 -24.07 16.37 -22.15
C SER A 146 -22.56 16.59 -21.92
N GLU A 147 -22.17 17.14 -20.76
CA GLU A 147 -20.80 17.50 -20.40
C GLU A 147 -20.14 16.52 -19.41
N LEU A 148 -20.86 15.50 -18.95
CA LEU A 148 -20.30 14.38 -18.16
C LEU A 148 -19.27 13.53 -18.91
N GLY A 149 -19.07 13.76 -20.21
CA GLY A 149 -18.01 13.15 -21.00
C GLY A 149 -18.18 11.64 -21.17
N GLN A 150 -17.44 10.88 -20.35
CA GLN A 150 -17.47 9.40 -20.27
C GLN A 150 -18.42 8.87 -19.17
N TYR A 151 -18.88 9.74 -18.26
CA TYR A 151 -19.79 9.40 -17.16
C TYR A 151 -21.28 9.67 -17.51
N ALA A 152 -21.56 10.04 -18.77
CA ALA A 152 -22.92 10.27 -19.22
C ALA A 152 -23.70 8.94 -19.25
N GLY A 153 -24.82 8.88 -18.51
CA GLY A 153 -25.62 7.67 -18.32
C GLY A 153 -25.18 6.79 -17.13
N ASP A 154 -24.20 7.21 -16.32
CA ASP A 154 -23.87 6.52 -15.07
C ASP A 154 -24.80 6.98 -13.93
N GLU A 155 -25.65 6.07 -13.46
CA GLU A 155 -26.63 6.31 -12.39
C GLU A 155 -26.00 6.49 -11.00
N ALA A 156 -24.71 6.17 -10.83
CA ALA A 156 -23.99 6.40 -9.57
C ALA A 156 -23.52 7.86 -9.40
N ILE A 157 -23.55 8.68 -10.46
CA ILE A 157 -23.17 10.10 -10.37
C ILE A 157 -24.30 10.90 -9.71
N VAL A 158 -23.95 11.72 -8.72
CA VAL A 158 -24.90 12.47 -7.90
C VAL A 158 -25.65 13.52 -8.74
N LYS A 159 -26.87 13.17 -9.14
CA LYS A 159 -27.81 14.07 -9.83
C LYS A 159 -28.46 15.03 -8.82
N LEU A 160 -28.55 16.31 -9.16
CA LEU A 160 -29.15 17.33 -8.32
C LEU A 160 -30.69 17.24 -8.36
N THR A 161 -31.34 17.40 -7.21
CA THR A 161 -32.80 17.19 -7.07
C THR A 161 -33.65 18.24 -7.79
N ASP A 162 -33.08 19.44 -8.01
CA ASP A 162 -33.67 20.53 -8.79
C ASP A 162 -33.63 20.27 -10.32
N GLY A 163 -32.94 19.22 -10.76
CA GLY A 163 -32.73 18.90 -12.17
C GLY A 163 -31.71 19.79 -12.87
N SER A 164 -30.97 20.66 -12.16
CA SER A 164 -30.02 21.62 -12.74
C SER A 164 -28.75 20.96 -13.31
N GLY A 165 -28.49 19.69 -12.97
CA GLY A 165 -27.38 18.92 -13.51
C GLY A 165 -26.89 17.84 -12.54
N TYR A 166 -25.59 17.58 -12.60
CA TYR A 166 -24.87 16.60 -11.80
C TYR A 166 -23.74 17.27 -11.02
N TYR A 167 -23.58 16.88 -9.76
CA TYR A 167 -22.50 17.35 -8.88
C TYR A 167 -21.18 16.72 -9.31
N THR A 168 -20.22 17.56 -9.72
CA THR A 168 -18.85 17.14 -10.03
C THR A 168 -17.82 18.11 -9.41
N THR A 169 -16.55 17.72 -9.48
CA THR A 169 -15.41 18.61 -9.27
C THR A 169 -14.38 18.38 -10.37
N VAL A 170 -13.57 19.40 -10.66
CA VAL A 170 -12.52 19.31 -11.67
C VAL A 170 -11.22 18.80 -11.04
N ALA A 171 -10.50 17.94 -11.75
CA ALA A 171 -9.26 17.32 -11.28
C ALA A 171 -8.25 18.32 -10.68
N VAL A 172 -8.07 19.51 -11.25
CA VAL A 172 -7.14 20.52 -10.70
C VAL A 172 -7.59 21.04 -9.32
N PHE A 173 -8.90 21.16 -9.07
CA PHE A 173 -9.43 21.52 -7.75
C PHE A 173 -9.34 20.35 -6.76
N HIS A 174 -9.53 19.10 -7.21
CA HIS A 174 -9.23 17.94 -6.37
C HIS A 174 -7.74 17.89 -5.99
N GLY A 175 -6.82 18.18 -6.92
CA GLY A 175 -5.39 18.32 -6.62
C GLY A 175 -5.10 19.42 -5.60
N LEU A 176 -5.72 20.59 -5.73
CA LEU A 176 -5.60 21.68 -4.75
C LEU A 176 -6.19 21.29 -3.38
N HIS A 177 -7.29 20.53 -3.34
CA HIS A 177 -7.84 19.93 -2.12
C HIS A 177 -6.81 19.01 -1.46
N CYS A 178 -6.18 18.10 -2.21
CA CYS A 178 -5.12 17.23 -1.70
C CYS A 178 -3.92 18.03 -1.14
N VAL A 179 -3.52 19.14 -1.78
CA VAL A 179 -2.44 20.00 -1.27
C VAL A 179 -2.87 20.73 0.03
N ARG A 180 -4.11 21.23 0.13
CA ARG A 180 -4.63 21.81 1.39
C ARG A 180 -4.72 20.74 2.49
N ARG A 181 -5.16 19.53 2.17
CA ARG A 181 -5.22 18.39 3.11
C ARG A 181 -3.83 17.98 3.61
N LEU A 182 -2.81 17.95 2.74
CA LEU A 182 -1.42 17.72 3.15
C LEU A 182 -0.90 18.83 4.07
N HIS A 183 -1.23 20.09 3.79
CA HIS A 183 -0.90 21.21 4.68
C HIS A 183 -1.61 21.05 6.05
N HIS A 184 -2.89 20.72 6.07
CA HIS A 184 -3.64 20.45 7.31
C HIS A 184 -3.04 19.28 8.10
N ALA A 185 -2.59 18.22 7.44
CA ALA A 185 -1.92 17.07 8.07
C ALA A 185 -0.54 17.41 8.68
N ILE A 186 0.21 18.36 8.11
CA ILE A 186 1.46 18.86 8.69
C ILE A 186 1.21 19.63 10.00
N TYR A 187 0.03 20.24 10.15
CA TYR A 187 -0.39 20.97 11.36
C TYR A 187 -1.62 20.30 12.01
N ALA A 188 -1.61 18.97 12.10
CA ALA A 188 -2.75 18.19 12.60
C ALA A 188 -3.20 18.64 14.00
N ASP A 189 -2.27 18.96 14.90
CA ASP A 189 -2.55 19.48 16.25
C ASP A 189 -3.38 20.78 16.27
N HIS A 190 -3.39 21.54 15.16
CA HIS A 190 -4.15 22.78 15.00
C HIS A 190 -5.49 22.58 14.29
N TYR A 191 -5.50 21.83 13.17
CA TYR A 191 -6.72 21.64 12.36
C TYR A 191 -7.60 20.48 12.84
N TYR A 192 -7.03 19.53 13.57
CA TYR A 192 -7.70 18.32 14.06
C TYR A 192 -7.38 18.05 15.56
N PRO A 193 -7.59 19.02 16.47
CA PRO A 193 -7.27 18.84 17.88
C PRO A 193 -8.18 17.79 18.55
N GLY A 194 -7.58 16.76 19.14
CA GLY A 194 -8.29 15.79 19.98
C GLY A 194 -9.00 14.66 19.25
N LEU A 195 -8.58 14.30 18.02
CA LEU A 195 -9.10 13.12 17.32
C LEU A 195 -8.99 11.82 18.15
N SER A 196 -9.98 10.95 17.99
CA SER A 196 -9.89 9.54 18.39
C SER A 196 -8.92 8.74 17.51
N GLU A 197 -8.62 7.50 17.91
CA GLU A 197 -7.79 6.58 17.11
C GLU A 197 -8.45 6.24 15.76
N GLU A 198 -9.78 6.08 15.72
CA GLU A 198 -10.52 5.83 14.48
C GLU A 198 -10.45 7.04 13.54
N GLU A 199 -10.70 8.25 14.04
CA GLU A 199 -10.61 9.47 13.23
C GLU A 199 -9.18 9.74 12.75
N THR A 200 -8.17 9.44 13.59
CA THR A 200 -6.75 9.51 13.22
C THR A 200 -6.42 8.53 12.09
N PHE A 201 -6.97 7.30 12.14
CA PHE A 201 -6.85 6.33 11.06
C PHE A 201 -7.57 6.79 9.78
N LEU A 202 -8.78 7.38 9.89
CA LEU A 202 -9.52 7.91 8.74
C LEU A 202 -8.81 9.10 8.08
N LEU A 203 -8.30 10.04 8.87
CA LEU A 203 -7.46 11.16 8.41
C LEU A 203 -6.22 10.63 7.68
N ARG A 204 -5.50 9.66 8.28
CA ARG A 204 -4.35 9.03 7.64
C ARG A 204 -4.74 8.36 6.32
N ARG A 205 -5.80 7.55 6.30
CA ARG A 205 -6.29 6.87 5.09
C ARG A 205 -6.59 7.85 3.96
N HIS A 206 -7.22 8.99 4.28
CA HIS A 206 -7.48 10.06 3.32
C HIS A 206 -6.18 10.74 2.85
N THR A 207 -5.20 10.92 3.74
CA THR A 207 -3.90 11.52 3.42
C THR A 207 -3.07 10.62 2.49
N GLU A 208 -3.03 9.30 2.73
CA GLU A 208 -2.34 8.34 1.86
C GLU A 208 -2.96 8.34 0.44
N HIS A 209 -4.29 8.43 0.34
CA HIS A 209 -5.00 8.62 -0.94
C HIS A 209 -4.63 9.94 -1.63
N CYS A 210 -4.55 11.05 -0.90
CA CYS A 210 -4.11 12.34 -1.44
C CYS A 210 -2.68 12.27 -2.01
N ILE A 211 -1.77 11.57 -1.33
CA ILE A 211 -0.37 11.39 -1.77
C ILE A 211 -0.33 10.60 -3.08
N ASP A 212 -1.05 9.47 -3.16
CA ASP A 212 -1.04 8.65 -4.38
C ASP A 212 -1.73 9.34 -5.56
N TRP A 213 -2.85 10.03 -5.32
CA TRP A 213 -3.53 10.80 -6.36
C TRP A 213 -2.62 11.93 -6.89
N LEU A 214 -1.94 12.68 -6.00
CA LEU A 214 -1.00 13.72 -6.42
C LEU A 214 0.22 13.15 -7.16
N ARG A 215 0.75 11.98 -6.75
CA ARG A 215 1.78 11.25 -7.52
C ARG A 215 1.31 11.00 -8.95
N GLN A 216 0.13 10.40 -9.11
CA GLN A 216 -0.43 10.09 -10.43
C GLN A 216 -0.68 11.36 -11.26
N TYR A 217 -1.19 12.43 -10.64
CA TYR A 217 -1.42 13.71 -11.31
C TYR A 217 -0.13 14.36 -11.80
N VAL A 218 0.95 14.34 -11.01
CA VAL A 218 2.28 14.84 -11.43
C VAL A 218 2.89 13.97 -12.54
N GLN A 219 2.75 12.64 -12.47
CA GLN A 219 3.24 11.75 -13.52
C GLN A 219 2.45 11.90 -14.85
N CYS A 220 1.16 12.25 -14.78
CA CYS A 220 0.33 12.56 -15.94
C CYS A 220 0.69 13.94 -16.56
N ASN A 221 1.09 14.91 -15.73
CA ASN A 221 1.45 16.27 -16.12
C ASN A 221 2.96 16.52 -15.98
N ALA A 222 3.78 15.65 -16.58
CA ALA A 222 5.23 15.65 -16.40
C ALA A 222 5.92 16.90 -16.99
N ASP A 223 6.30 17.84 -16.13
CA ASP A 223 7.20 18.94 -16.48
C ASP A 223 8.62 18.39 -16.74
N THR A 224 9.23 18.82 -17.85
CA THR A 224 10.58 18.41 -18.29
C THR A 224 11.62 19.52 -18.09
N THR A 225 11.24 20.62 -17.44
CA THR A 225 12.13 21.73 -17.07
C THR A 225 13.23 21.25 -16.14
N LEU A 226 14.50 21.40 -16.57
CA LEU A 226 15.65 20.96 -15.79
C LEU A 226 15.86 21.84 -14.55
N ILE A 227 15.87 21.22 -13.36
CA ILE A 227 16.22 21.88 -12.10
C ILE A 227 17.72 21.68 -11.82
N PRO A 228 18.57 22.71 -11.87
CA PRO A 228 20.01 22.57 -11.72
C PRO A 228 20.44 22.38 -10.26
N ILE A 229 21.33 21.40 -10.06
CA ILE A 229 22.08 21.23 -8.82
C ILE A 229 23.33 22.13 -8.87
N GLN A 230 23.56 22.93 -7.84
CA GLN A 230 24.64 23.91 -7.79
C GLN A 230 25.26 24.04 -6.39
N TRP A 231 26.52 24.46 -6.33
CA TRP A 231 27.17 24.83 -5.07
C TRP A 231 26.59 26.16 -4.52
N ALA A 232 26.51 26.29 -3.20
CA ALA A 232 26.14 27.53 -2.52
C ALA A 232 27.23 27.89 -1.49
N ALA A 233 27.38 29.18 -1.19
CA ALA A 233 28.44 29.67 -0.30
C ALA A 233 28.17 29.42 1.19
N ASP A 234 26.93 29.09 1.53
CA ASP A 234 26.39 28.89 2.87
C ASP A 234 25.98 27.44 3.17
N SER A 235 26.24 26.50 2.25
CA SER A 235 25.96 25.08 2.40
C SER A 235 27.20 24.22 2.11
N PRO A 236 27.56 23.24 2.96
CA PRO A 236 28.66 22.31 2.68
C PRO A 236 28.29 21.27 1.60
N GLY A 237 26.99 21.05 1.37
CA GLY A 237 26.49 20.17 0.30
C GLY A 237 25.95 20.96 -0.90
N PRO A 238 25.87 20.35 -2.09
CA PRO A 238 25.26 20.97 -3.25
C PRO A 238 23.75 21.14 -3.03
N VAL A 239 23.19 22.24 -3.51
CA VAL A 239 21.77 22.59 -3.35
C VAL A 239 21.06 22.58 -4.70
N SER A 240 19.79 22.13 -4.69
CA SER A 240 18.90 22.29 -5.83
C SER A 240 18.29 23.68 -5.79
N THR A 241 18.42 24.48 -6.85
CA THR A 241 17.74 25.78 -6.95
C THR A 241 16.89 25.84 -8.20
N ASP A 242 15.57 25.80 -8.03
CA ASP A 242 14.67 26.00 -9.16
C ASP A 242 14.70 27.47 -9.62
N LYS A 243 15.17 27.63 -10.85
CA LYS A 243 15.32 28.90 -11.59
C LYS A 243 14.74 28.76 -13.00
N GLY A 244 13.95 27.71 -13.23
CA GLY A 244 13.35 27.39 -14.52
C GLY A 244 12.31 28.40 -14.95
N LYS A 245 11.79 28.20 -16.17
CA LYS A 245 10.49 28.73 -16.59
C LYS A 245 9.65 27.54 -17.01
N HIS A 246 8.61 27.29 -16.25
CA HIS A 246 7.74 26.12 -16.39
C HIS A 246 6.56 26.49 -17.27
N GLN A 247 6.09 25.54 -18.08
CA GLN A 247 4.86 25.72 -18.85
C GLN A 247 3.66 25.63 -17.91
N CYS A 248 3.16 26.78 -17.48
CA CYS A 248 2.03 26.89 -16.56
C CYS A 248 0.73 27.17 -17.31
N VAL A 249 -0.38 26.69 -16.77
CA VAL A 249 -1.72 27.10 -17.23
C VAL A 249 -2.05 28.50 -16.71
N VAL A 250 -2.64 29.33 -17.58
CA VAL A 250 -3.21 30.64 -17.22
C VAL A 250 -4.48 30.40 -16.40
N TRP A 251 -4.51 30.87 -15.16
CA TRP A 251 -5.49 30.43 -14.16
C TRP A 251 -6.86 31.09 -14.28
N GLU A 252 -6.92 32.40 -14.56
CA GLU A 252 -8.16 33.18 -14.49
C GLU A 252 -9.30 32.66 -15.40
N PRO A 253 -9.08 32.17 -16.63
CA PRO A 253 -10.16 31.59 -17.46
C PRO A 253 -10.78 30.33 -16.84
N ILE A 254 -9.98 29.47 -16.21
CA ILE A 254 -10.48 28.28 -15.50
C ILE A 254 -11.25 28.72 -14.25
N TYR A 255 -10.68 29.62 -13.45
CA TYR A 255 -11.33 30.11 -12.23
C TYR A 255 -12.65 30.83 -12.52
N GLY A 256 -12.74 31.56 -13.64
CA GLY A 256 -13.97 32.17 -14.14
C GLY A 256 -15.05 31.14 -14.50
N TRP A 257 -14.72 30.15 -15.34
CA TRP A 257 -15.66 29.08 -15.69
C TRP A 257 -16.15 28.32 -14.45
N MET A 258 -15.24 27.98 -13.53
CA MET A 258 -15.59 27.31 -12.28
C MET A 258 -16.54 28.17 -11.44
N ALA A 259 -16.35 29.50 -11.39
CA ALA A 259 -17.25 30.39 -10.67
C ALA A 259 -18.65 30.41 -11.27
N GLU A 260 -18.78 30.44 -12.60
CA GLU A 260 -20.06 30.42 -13.33
C GLU A 260 -20.85 29.11 -13.09
N HIS A 261 -20.16 27.98 -12.94
CA HIS A 261 -20.77 26.65 -12.78
C HIS A 261 -20.85 26.21 -11.31
N SER A 262 -20.33 27.01 -10.37
CA SER A 262 -20.26 26.64 -8.96
C SER A 262 -21.60 26.68 -8.24
N PHE A 263 -21.71 25.87 -7.18
CA PHE A 263 -22.86 25.87 -6.28
C PHE A 263 -22.47 25.46 -4.87
N ASP A 264 -23.37 25.67 -3.91
CA ASP A 264 -23.19 25.21 -2.54
C ASP A 264 -23.78 23.79 -2.37
N PRO A 265 -22.96 22.74 -2.15
CA PRO A 265 -23.47 21.40 -1.92
C PRO A 265 -24.21 21.24 -0.58
N PHE A 266 -24.11 22.23 0.32
CA PHE A 266 -24.84 22.26 1.59
C PHE A 266 -26.22 22.95 1.47
N GLU A 267 -26.65 23.36 0.27
CA GLU A 267 -27.99 23.89 0.01
C GLU A 267 -29.07 22.85 0.39
N PRO A 268 -29.96 23.12 1.37
CA PRO A 268 -30.84 22.11 1.93
C PRO A 268 -31.79 21.47 0.91
N GLY A 269 -31.73 20.13 0.80
CA GLY A 269 -32.55 19.34 -0.12
C GLY A 269 -32.01 19.21 -1.55
N LEU A 270 -30.90 19.90 -1.90
CA LEU A 270 -30.28 19.80 -3.22
C LEU A 270 -29.56 18.47 -3.44
N LEU A 271 -29.00 17.90 -2.37
CA LEU A 271 -28.39 16.56 -2.33
C LEU A 271 -29.28 15.62 -1.50
N VAL A 272 -29.86 14.60 -2.13
CA VAL A 272 -30.69 13.56 -1.50
C VAL A 272 -30.22 12.20 -2.00
N HIS A 273 -29.91 11.28 -1.08
CA HIS A 273 -29.47 9.93 -1.43
C HIS A 273 -30.68 9.06 -1.79
N PRO A 274 -30.71 8.37 -2.95
CA PRO A 274 -31.88 7.58 -3.38
C PRO A 274 -32.39 6.57 -2.33
N THR A 275 -31.48 5.88 -1.65
CA THR A 275 -31.80 4.91 -0.58
C THR A 275 -32.00 5.51 0.81
N PHE A 276 -31.25 6.56 1.19
CA PHE A 276 -31.14 7.02 2.59
C PHE A 276 -31.82 8.37 2.87
N GLY A 277 -32.40 9.02 1.85
CA GLY A 277 -33.06 10.31 2.01
C GLY A 277 -32.07 11.49 2.12
N ASN A 278 -32.49 12.55 2.80
CA ASN A 278 -31.69 13.77 2.96
C ASN A 278 -30.63 13.56 4.06
N PRO A 279 -29.32 13.59 3.74
CA PRO A 279 -28.26 13.31 4.71
C PRO A 279 -28.16 14.36 5.83
N TYR A 280 -28.75 15.54 5.65
CA TYR A 280 -28.70 16.64 6.62
C TYR A 280 -29.93 16.69 7.55
N GLU A 281 -30.97 15.89 7.30
CA GLU A 281 -32.26 15.95 8.01
C GLU A 281 -32.17 15.60 9.50
N ASN A 282 -31.10 14.89 9.92
CA ASN A 282 -30.80 14.55 11.31
C ASN A 282 -29.40 15.05 11.77
N SER A 283 -28.76 15.97 11.04
CA SER A 283 -27.40 16.42 11.33
C SER A 283 -27.39 17.54 12.37
N THR A 284 -27.26 17.19 13.65
CA THR A 284 -27.11 18.17 14.75
C THR A 284 -25.73 18.85 14.78
N ASP A 285 -24.72 18.15 14.28
CA ASP A 285 -23.31 18.49 14.50
C ASP A 285 -22.69 18.96 13.18
N GLY A 286 -22.32 20.24 13.11
CA GLY A 286 -21.59 20.86 11.99
C GLY A 286 -20.12 20.41 11.90
N GLY A 287 -19.85 19.13 12.16
CA GLY A 287 -18.51 18.57 12.25
C GLY A 287 -17.75 18.62 10.92
N HIS A 288 -16.45 18.89 11.01
CA HIS A 288 -15.54 18.91 9.85
C HIS A 288 -15.33 17.49 9.29
N SER A 289 -16.30 17.00 8.52
CA SER A 289 -16.22 15.69 7.84
C SER A 289 -14.88 15.52 7.13
N LEU A 290 -14.16 14.44 7.47
CA LEU A 290 -12.78 14.17 7.04
C LEU A 290 -12.63 13.83 5.54
N GLY A 291 -13.56 14.28 4.69
CA GLY A 291 -13.65 13.88 3.27
C GLY A 291 -13.99 12.40 3.10
N ILE A 292 -14.58 11.81 4.14
CA ILE A 292 -14.99 10.42 4.26
C ILE A 292 -16.34 10.46 4.98
N ALA A 293 -17.40 9.98 4.35
CA ALA A 293 -18.58 9.54 5.08
C ALA A 293 -18.24 8.20 5.76
N PRO A 294 -18.56 8.02 7.06
CA PRO A 294 -18.56 6.69 7.64
C PRO A 294 -19.49 5.78 6.84
N LEU A 295 -18.99 4.65 6.36
CA LEU A 295 -19.86 3.63 5.73
C LEU A 295 -20.70 3.01 6.85
N GLY A 296 -21.91 3.55 7.05
CA GLY A 296 -22.89 2.98 7.96
C GLY A 296 -23.11 1.51 7.65
N LYS A 297 -23.32 0.68 8.69
CA LYS A 297 -23.52 -0.76 8.55
C LYS A 297 -24.82 -1.01 7.76
N GLY A 298 -24.67 -1.24 6.45
CA GLY A 298 -25.78 -1.48 5.53
C GLY A 298 -26.64 -2.64 6.03
N GLY A 299 -27.95 -2.41 6.11
CA GLY A 299 -28.89 -3.36 6.68
C GLY A 299 -28.98 -4.66 5.86
N LEU A 300 -28.94 -5.80 6.56
CA LEU A 300 -29.20 -7.11 5.97
C LEU A 300 -30.64 -7.19 5.46
N LEU A 301 -30.82 -7.25 4.14
CA LEU A 301 -32.09 -7.56 3.51
C LEU A 301 -32.27 -9.09 3.39
N HIS A 302 -33.25 -9.62 4.12
CA HIS A 302 -33.82 -10.97 4.03
C HIS A 302 -32.83 -12.16 3.94
N GLU A 303 -32.52 -12.73 5.11
CA GLU A 303 -31.66 -13.90 5.30
C GLU A 303 -32.37 -15.26 5.06
N HIS A 304 -33.70 -15.28 4.81
CA HIS A 304 -34.49 -16.52 4.79
C HIS A 304 -34.76 -17.16 3.41
N ASP A 305 -34.91 -16.38 2.34
CA ASP A 305 -35.20 -16.93 1.00
C ASP A 305 -33.93 -17.21 0.17
N THR A 306 -32.88 -16.41 0.36
CA THR A 306 -31.61 -16.50 -0.37
C THR A 306 -30.94 -17.86 -0.22
N LEU A 307 -31.01 -18.48 0.96
CA LEU A 307 -30.40 -19.79 1.22
C LEU A 307 -31.00 -20.91 0.34
N HIS A 308 -32.31 -20.90 0.08
CA HIS A 308 -32.94 -21.91 -0.79
C HIS A 308 -32.53 -21.74 -2.25
N PHE A 309 -32.48 -20.50 -2.76
CA PHE A 309 -31.99 -20.24 -4.12
C PHE A 309 -30.51 -20.60 -4.29
N VAL A 310 -29.67 -20.28 -3.31
CA VAL A 310 -28.23 -20.65 -3.33
C VAL A 310 -28.05 -22.17 -3.31
N LEU A 311 -28.79 -22.91 -2.48
CA LEU A 311 -28.70 -24.38 -2.44
C LEU A 311 -29.15 -25.03 -3.76
N LEU A 312 -30.21 -24.51 -4.40
CA LEU A 312 -30.68 -25.01 -5.70
C LEU A 312 -29.71 -24.65 -6.85
N ALA A 313 -29.10 -23.46 -6.80
CA ALA A 313 -28.05 -23.06 -7.74
C ALA A 313 -26.79 -23.93 -7.60
N LEU A 314 -26.33 -24.20 -6.38
CA LEU A 314 -25.18 -25.07 -6.11
C LEU A 314 -25.46 -26.52 -6.53
N ALA A 315 -26.66 -27.05 -6.25
CA ALA A 315 -27.03 -28.41 -6.65
C ALA A 315 -27.10 -28.58 -8.18
N SER A 316 -27.65 -27.60 -8.90
CA SER A 316 -27.71 -27.61 -10.36
C SER A 316 -26.34 -27.39 -11.02
N TRP A 317 -25.49 -26.53 -10.45
CA TRP A 317 -24.09 -26.36 -10.86
C TRP A 317 -23.27 -27.66 -10.66
N GLY A 318 -23.42 -28.31 -9.50
CA GLY A 318 -22.75 -29.58 -9.21
C GLY A 318 -23.16 -30.70 -10.17
N LEU A 319 -24.46 -30.79 -10.52
CA LEU A 319 -24.96 -31.74 -11.52
C LEU A 319 -24.41 -31.43 -12.93
N LEU A 320 -24.35 -30.15 -13.33
CA LEU A 320 -23.83 -29.73 -14.62
C LEU A 320 -22.32 -30.03 -14.76
N SER A 321 -21.53 -29.72 -13.71
CA SER A 321 -20.09 -30.03 -13.66
C SER A 321 -19.84 -31.55 -13.72
N LEU A 322 -20.63 -32.36 -12.98
CA LEU A 322 -20.53 -33.81 -13.04
C LEU A 322 -20.81 -34.35 -14.46
N CYS A 323 -21.81 -33.82 -15.15
CA CYS A 323 -22.11 -34.16 -16.54
C CYS A 323 -20.96 -33.77 -17.51
N LEU A 324 -20.36 -32.58 -17.34
CA LEU A 324 -19.18 -32.18 -18.12
C LEU A 324 -17.98 -33.10 -17.86
N ALA A 325 -17.68 -33.41 -16.59
CA ALA A 325 -16.56 -34.26 -16.22
C ALA A 325 -16.70 -35.70 -16.76
N ILE A 326 -17.94 -36.23 -16.80
CA ILE A 326 -18.23 -37.52 -17.43
C ILE A 326 -18.04 -37.45 -18.96
N ALA A 327 -18.55 -36.42 -19.62
CA ALA A 327 -18.37 -36.21 -21.06
C ALA A 327 -16.88 -36.08 -21.44
N GLN A 328 -16.11 -35.30 -20.68
CA GLN A 328 -14.66 -35.14 -20.84
C GLN A 328 -13.90 -36.45 -20.63
N ARG A 329 -14.27 -37.29 -19.64
CA ARG A 329 -13.62 -38.60 -19.45
C ARG A 329 -13.97 -39.63 -20.53
N ILE A 330 -15.12 -39.48 -21.20
CA ILE A 330 -15.49 -40.30 -22.36
C ILE A 330 -14.66 -39.90 -23.59
N THR A 331 -14.48 -38.60 -23.86
CA THR A 331 -13.70 -38.12 -25.03
C THR A 331 -12.18 -38.24 -24.82
N ALA A 332 -11.67 -37.96 -23.63
CA ALA A 332 -10.23 -38.08 -23.32
C ALA A 332 -9.68 -39.50 -23.49
N ARG A 333 -10.55 -40.53 -23.45
CA ARG A 333 -10.18 -41.93 -23.71
C ARG A 333 -9.71 -42.21 -25.15
N GLN A 334 -9.81 -41.23 -26.06
CA GLN A 334 -9.34 -41.32 -27.45
C GLN A 334 -8.07 -40.49 -27.73
N TRP A 335 -7.52 -39.75 -26.75
CA TRP A 335 -6.43 -38.79 -26.95
C TRP A 335 -5.16 -39.04 -26.11
N LEU A 336 -4.97 -40.26 -25.57
CA LEU A 336 -3.78 -40.64 -24.78
C LEU A 336 -2.56 -41.04 -25.63
N PHE A 337 -2.37 -40.42 -26.80
CA PHE A 337 -1.13 -40.53 -27.59
C PHE A 337 -0.81 -39.19 -28.25
N SER A 338 0.44 -38.72 -28.06
CA SER A 338 0.91 -37.33 -28.28
C SER A 338 0.43 -36.36 -27.18
N SER A 339 1.28 -35.53 -26.57
CA SER A 339 2.73 -35.38 -26.75
C SER A 339 3.42 -34.94 -25.46
N SER A 340 4.51 -35.62 -25.08
CA SER A 340 5.37 -35.22 -23.97
C SER A 340 6.41 -34.19 -24.44
N SER A 341 6.16 -32.91 -24.18
CA SER A 341 7.13 -31.82 -24.37
C SER A 341 7.56 -31.26 -23.02
N SER A 342 8.76 -31.61 -22.57
CA SER A 342 9.34 -31.07 -21.34
C SER A 342 9.83 -29.63 -21.56
N SER A 343 8.96 -28.65 -21.31
CA SER A 343 9.35 -27.24 -21.22
C SER A 343 10.09 -26.98 -19.91
N SER A 344 11.41 -26.79 -19.97
CA SER A 344 12.16 -26.22 -18.85
C SER A 344 11.77 -24.75 -18.69
N SER A 345 10.93 -24.45 -17.69
CA SER A 345 10.71 -23.08 -17.25
C SER A 345 12.05 -22.45 -16.85
N LEU A 346 12.32 -21.25 -17.33
CA LEU A 346 13.47 -20.48 -16.88
C LEU A 346 13.23 -20.10 -15.41
N ALA A 347 14.24 -20.32 -14.56
CA ALA A 347 14.20 -19.90 -13.17
C ALA A 347 14.20 -18.36 -13.10
N ASP A 348 13.19 -17.77 -12.48
CA ASP A 348 13.05 -16.33 -12.29
C ASP A 348 13.47 -15.97 -10.86
N PRO A 349 14.52 -15.13 -10.67
CA PRO A 349 14.94 -14.67 -9.36
C PRO A 349 13.83 -14.03 -8.52
N TYR A 350 12.81 -13.42 -9.14
CA TYR A 350 11.70 -12.75 -8.43
C TYR A 350 10.62 -13.69 -7.91
N HIS A 351 10.66 -14.96 -8.32
CA HIS A 351 9.67 -15.98 -8.00
C HIS A 351 10.37 -17.20 -7.39
N PRO A 352 10.58 -17.23 -6.06
CA PRO A 352 11.23 -18.33 -5.35
C PRO A 352 10.66 -19.73 -5.68
N GLU A 353 9.36 -19.79 -6.00
CA GLU A 353 8.65 -21.00 -6.45
C GLU A 353 9.15 -21.56 -7.80
N THR A 354 9.89 -20.78 -8.59
CA THR A 354 10.54 -21.21 -9.84
C THR A 354 12.01 -21.62 -9.66
N LEU A 355 12.56 -21.44 -8.45
CA LEU A 355 13.93 -21.83 -8.11
C LEU A 355 13.97 -23.32 -7.69
N GLU A 356 15.18 -23.87 -7.57
CA GLU A 356 15.36 -25.19 -6.94
C GLU A 356 14.89 -25.13 -5.47
N PRO A 357 14.19 -26.16 -4.94
CA PRO A 357 13.64 -26.13 -3.59
C PRO A 357 14.67 -25.77 -2.51
N GLY A 358 14.37 -24.73 -1.73
CA GLY A 358 15.23 -24.22 -0.66
C GLY A 358 16.40 -23.35 -1.13
N ARG A 359 16.53 -23.01 -2.42
CA ARG A 359 17.64 -22.17 -2.93
C ARG A 359 17.63 -20.74 -2.38
N ASN A 360 16.46 -20.19 -2.08
CA ASN A 360 16.27 -18.90 -1.39
C ASN A 360 16.69 -18.90 0.09
N THR A 361 16.85 -20.06 0.74
CA THR A 361 17.37 -20.13 2.14
C THR A 361 18.84 -19.71 2.26
N CYS A 362 19.56 -19.70 1.14
CA CYS A 362 20.97 -19.33 1.05
C CYS A 362 21.86 -20.10 2.04
N HIS A 363 21.56 -21.39 2.23
CA HIS A 363 22.13 -22.23 3.29
C HIS A 363 23.65 -22.46 3.16
N CYS A 364 24.41 -21.97 4.15
CA CYS A 364 25.86 -22.13 4.24
C CYS A 364 26.33 -23.11 5.33
N GLY A 365 25.42 -23.88 5.95
CA GLY A 365 25.75 -24.79 7.04
C GLY A 365 25.63 -24.14 8.42
N SER A 366 26.07 -24.85 9.46
CA SER A 366 25.94 -24.40 10.85
C SER A 366 27.25 -23.96 11.50
N THR A 367 28.38 -24.08 10.80
CA THR A 367 29.72 -23.70 11.29
C THR A 367 30.47 -22.87 10.25
N ILE A 368 31.35 -21.98 10.68
CA ILE A 368 32.20 -21.15 9.80
C ILE A 368 33.13 -22.05 8.97
N LYS A 369 33.58 -23.17 9.55
CA LYS A 369 34.33 -24.20 8.83
C LYS A 369 33.52 -24.80 7.68
N GLU A 370 32.23 -25.06 7.89
CA GLU A 370 31.34 -25.56 6.85
C GLU A 370 31.05 -24.49 5.78
N ALA A 371 30.73 -23.27 6.19
CA ALA A 371 30.49 -22.13 5.30
C ALA A 371 31.67 -21.89 4.35
N LEU A 372 32.91 -21.85 4.88
CA LEU A 372 34.12 -21.75 4.09
C LEU A 372 34.32 -22.95 3.15
N SER A 373 33.98 -24.17 3.58
CA SER A 373 34.04 -25.36 2.71
C SER A 373 33.00 -25.36 1.57
N ARG A 374 31.89 -24.63 1.76
CA ARG A 374 30.84 -24.40 0.75
C ARG A 374 31.11 -23.17 -0.14
N GLY A 375 32.23 -22.48 0.06
CA GLY A 375 32.58 -21.27 -0.67
C GLY A 375 31.78 -20.02 -0.28
N CYS A 376 31.14 -20.04 0.89
CA CYS A 376 30.37 -18.92 1.40
C CYS A 376 31.25 -17.81 1.98
N VAL A 377 30.74 -16.58 1.93
CA VAL A 377 31.40 -15.37 2.41
C VAL A 377 30.46 -14.64 3.38
N TYR A 378 31.02 -14.10 4.48
CA TYR A 378 30.24 -13.28 5.41
C TYR A 378 29.83 -11.96 4.75
N ASP A 379 28.54 -11.65 4.82
CA ASP A 379 27.95 -10.45 4.23
C ASP A 379 27.54 -9.44 5.32
N THR A 380 28.10 -8.24 5.22
CA THR A 380 27.87 -7.11 6.14
C THR A 380 26.52 -6.42 5.95
N MET A 381 25.90 -6.57 4.77
CA MET A 381 24.57 -6.05 4.48
C MET A 381 23.49 -7.03 4.94
N ALA A 382 23.64 -8.33 4.66
CA ALA A 382 22.71 -9.38 5.08
C ALA A 382 22.88 -9.85 6.54
N THR A 383 24.04 -9.55 7.14
CA THR A 383 24.50 -10.02 8.46
C THR A 383 24.52 -11.54 8.60
N ALA A 384 24.85 -12.21 7.49
CA ALA A 384 24.77 -13.66 7.34
C ALA A 384 25.97 -14.20 6.54
N TRP A 385 26.28 -15.48 6.71
CA TRP A 385 27.15 -16.20 5.77
C TRP A 385 26.33 -16.59 4.53
N LEU A 386 26.73 -16.09 3.35
CA LEU A 386 25.98 -16.26 2.09
C LEU A 386 26.79 -17.04 1.04
N PRO A 387 26.13 -17.86 0.20
CA PRO A 387 26.75 -18.51 -0.93
C PRO A 387 26.86 -17.52 -2.12
N PRO A 388 27.77 -17.76 -3.10
CA PRO A 388 27.99 -16.84 -4.21
C PRO A 388 26.76 -16.52 -5.08
N TYR A 389 25.70 -17.33 -5.04
CA TYR A 389 24.46 -17.09 -5.79
C TYR A 389 23.42 -16.24 -5.05
N CYS A 390 23.60 -15.96 -3.75
CA CYS A 390 22.77 -15.03 -2.98
C CYS A 390 23.49 -13.70 -2.68
N ARG A 391 24.81 -13.65 -2.86
CA ARG A 391 25.66 -12.52 -2.49
C ARG A 391 25.92 -11.59 -3.67
N ASP A 392 25.57 -10.31 -3.54
CA ASP A 392 25.91 -9.27 -4.51
C ASP A 392 27.14 -8.49 -4.03
N ASP A 393 28.34 -9.02 -4.31
CA ASP A 393 29.63 -8.44 -3.88
C ASP A 393 29.77 -6.94 -4.23
N LYS A 394 29.21 -6.50 -5.36
CA LYS A 394 29.28 -5.09 -5.75
C LYS A 394 28.43 -4.24 -4.83
N LEU A 395 27.19 -4.67 -4.57
CA LEU A 395 26.23 -3.93 -3.75
C LEU A 395 26.64 -3.92 -2.27
N THR A 396 27.08 -5.06 -1.72
CA THR A 396 27.61 -5.14 -0.34
C THR A 396 28.85 -4.26 -0.18
N ALA A 397 29.77 -4.25 -1.15
CA ALA A 397 30.93 -3.35 -1.09
C ALA A 397 30.55 -1.86 -1.23
N GLU A 398 29.45 -1.53 -1.90
CA GLU A 398 28.91 -0.16 -1.96
C GLU A 398 28.22 0.23 -0.64
N PHE A 399 27.51 -0.71 -0.02
CA PHE A 399 26.95 -0.57 1.32
C PHE A 399 28.04 -0.30 2.38
N ASP A 400 29.15 -1.05 2.35
CA ASP A 400 30.32 -0.88 3.23
C ASP A 400 31.02 0.49 3.12
N ARG A 401 30.67 1.28 2.09
CA ARG A 401 31.18 2.66 1.85
C ARG A 401 30.08 3.74 1.96
N SER A 402 28.92 3.40 2.49
CA SER A 402 27.77 4.32 2.64
C SER A 402 27.56 4.84 4.07
N GLY A 403 28.39 4.42 5.02
CA GLY A 403 28.34 4.84 6.42
C GLY A 403 28.90 6.24 6.69
N PRO A 404 28.59 6.83 7.87
CA PRO A 404 28.98 8.19 8.21
C PRO A 404 30.46 8.35 8.64
N GLY A 405 31.21 7.26 8.74
CA GLY A 405 32.61 7.26 9.18
C GLY A 405 33.61 7.66 8.09
N PRO A 406 34.91 7.79 8.44
CA PRO A 406 35.97 8.09 7.47
C PRO A 406 35.97 7.11 6.30
N ASN A 407 36.08 7.64 5.08
CA ASN A 407 36.00 6.87 3.82
C ASN A 407 34.70 6.07 3.62
N GLY A 408 33.60 6.47 4.29
CA GLY A 408 32.29 5.84 4.15
C GLY A 408 32.06 4.63 5.06
N GLN A 409 32.91 4.42 6.08
CA GLN A 409 32.83 3.24 6.94
C GLN A 409 31.67 3.31 7.93
N TRP A 410 31.13 2.13 8.27
CA TRP A 410 30.19 1.94 9.38
C TRP A 410 30.92 1.67 10.70
N SER A 411 30.27 1.99 11.81
CA SER A 411 30.71 1.64 13.16
C SER A 411 29.84 0.52 13.72
N TYR A 412 30.48 -0.49 14.30
CA TYR A 412 29.85 -1.67 14.87
C TYR A 412 30.42 -1.91 16.28
N PHE A 413 29.60 -2.42 17.20
CA PHE A 413 29.96 -2.55 18.61
C PHE A 413 29.53 -3.89 19.20
N ALA A 414 30.18 -4.32 20.28
CA ALA A 414 29.78 -5.51 21.05
C ALA A 414 28.67 -5.19 22.08
N ASP A 415 28.50 -3.92 22.43
CA ASP A 415 27.67 -3.42 23.52
C ASP A 415 26.67 -2.34 23.07
N GLU A 416 25.52 -2.29 23.75
CA GLU A 416 24.46 -1.29 23.54
C GLU A 416 24.95 0.16 23.76
N ALA A 417 25.94 0.35 24.65
CA ALA A 417 26.51 1.66 24.96
C ALA A 417 27.50 2.18 23.89
N GLY A 418 27.86 1.36 22.89
CA GLY A 418 28.73 1.75 21.78
C GLY A 418 30.18 2.01 22.19
N THR A 419 30.71 1.23 23.14
CA THR A 419 32.06 1.43 23.72
C THR A 419 33.11 0.42 23.27
N GLU A 420 32.71 -0.78 22.85
CA GLU A 420 33.60 -1.87 22.43
C GLU A 420 33.49 -2.11 20.90
N PRO A 421 34.34 -1.48 20.06
CA PRO A 421 34.20 -1.55 18.60
C PRO A 421 34.57 -2.92 18.02
N LEU A 422 33.79 -3.37 17.03
CA LEU A 422 33.98 -4.62 16.30
C LEU A 422 34.43 -4.40 14.85
N THR A 423 35.37 -5.24 14.39
CA THR A 423 35.73 -5.36 12.98
C THR A 423 34.88 -6.42 12.27
N THR A 424 34.76 -6.36 10.94
CA THR A 424 34.01 -7.36 10.14
C THR A 424 34.43 -8.81 10.43
N PRO A 425 35.73 -9.16 10.58
CA PRO A 425 36.13 -10.52 10.96
C PRO A 425 35.73 -10.92 12.40
N GLN A 426 35.48 -9.97 13.31
CA GLN A 426 34.89 -10.27 14.63
C GLN A 426 33.39 -10.55 14.49
N MET A 427 32.64 -9.69 13.78
CA MET A 427 31.20 -9.90 13.54
C MET A 427 30.91 -11.23 12.85
N ALA A 428 31.70 -11.57 11.83
CA ALA A 428 31.59 -12.84 11.09
C ALA A 428 31.70 -14.09 11.99
N ARG A 429 32.35 -13.98 13.17
CA ARG A 429 32.47 -15.08 14.14
C ARG A 429 31.27 -15.23 15.06
N LEU A 430 30.42 -14.21 15.19
CA LEU A 430 29.25 -14.25 16.06
C LEU A 430 28.19 -15.25 15.57
N GLY A 431 28.10 -15.48 14.25
CA GLY A 431 27.13 -16.39 13.65
C GLY A 431 27.22 -17.83 14.16
N GLU A 432 28.43 -18.36 14.33
CA GLU A 432 28.67 -19.72 14.87
C GLU A 432 28.27 -19.85 16.35
N THR A 433 28.11 -18.72 17.04
CA THR A 433 27.60 -18.64 18.42
C THR A 433 26.15 -18.13 18.52
N GLY A 434 25.48 -17.85 17.39
CA GLY A 434 24.15 -17.24 17.35
C GLY A 434 24.09 -15.82 17.95
N GLY A 435 25.21 -15.10 17.96
CA GLY A 435 25.38 -13.82 18.64
C GLY A 435 25.05 -12.60 17.79
N SER A 436 24.84 -11.47 18.47
CA SER A 436 24.50 -10.18 17.87
C SER A 436 25.63 -9.15 17.98
N PHE A 437 25.60 -8.14 17.11
CA PHE A 437 26.37 -6.90 17.26
C PHE A 437 25.42 -5.70 17.35
N TRP A 438 25.95 -4.56 17.78
CA TRP A 438 25.20 -3.31 17.90
C TRP A 438 25.60 -2.33 16.80
N ALA A 439 24.60 -1.77 16.11
CA ALA A 439 24.77 -0.89 14.94
C ALA A 439 23.78 0.29 14.98
N SER A 440 24.09 1.40 14.29
CA SER A 440 23.22 2.59 14.36
C SER A 440 21.86 2.39 13.66
N ARG A 441 20.85 3.15 14.09
CA ARG A 441 19.57 3.24 13.36
C ARG A 441 19.74 3.62 11.89
N ASP A 442 20.74 4.44 11.57
CA ASP A 442 21.03 4.85 10.18
C ASP A 442 21.60 3.68 9.34
N TRP A 443 22.43 2.81 9.93
CA TRP A 443 22.86 1.56 9.28
C TRP A 443 21.64 0.71 8.88
N HIS A 444 20.63 0.60 9.75
CA HIS A 444 19.41 -0.15 9.47
C HIS A 444 18.59 0.48 8.33
N ILE A 445 18.41 1.81 8.33
CA ILE A 445 17.69 2.50 7.25
C ILE A 445 18.40 2.32 5.90
N VAL A 446 19.73 2.43 5.88
CA VAL A 446 20.49 2.25 4.64
C VAL A 446 20.47 0.78 4.21
N HIS A 447 20.54 -0.18 5.13
CA HIS A 447 20.32 -1.60 4.85
C HIS A 447 18.97 -1.83 4.14
N CYS A 448 17.87 -1.25 4.63
CA CYS A 448 16.56 -1.34 3.98
C CYS A 448 16.57 -0.79 2.53
N LEU A 449 17.24 0.34 2.30
CA LEU A 449 17.36 0.97 0.97
C LEU A 449 18.25 0.14 0.03
N PHE A 450 19.31 -0.48 0.55
CA PHE A 450 20.17 -1.36 -0.23
C PHE A 450 19.51 -2.71 -0.54
N TYR A 451 18.64 -3.24 0.33
CA TYR A 451 17.81 -4.40 -0.02
C TYR A 451 16.82 -4.11 -1.15
N TRP A 452 16.26 -2.90 -1.22
CA TRP A 452 15.47 -2.48 -2.39
C TRP A 452 16.33 -2.37 -3.66
N GLN A 453 17.56 -1.88 -3.57
CA GLN A 453 18.51 -1.94 -4.69
C GLN A 453 18.83 -3.37 -5.11
N LYS A 454 19.03 -4.30 -4.15
CA LYS A 454 19.24 -5.72 -4.43
C LYS A 454 18.08 -6.28 -5.24
N TYR A 455 16.84 -6.03 -4.80
CA TYR A 455 15.63 -6.43 -5.51
C TYR A 455 15.63 -5.95 -6.97
N VAL A 456 15.89 -4.67 -7.23
CA VAL A 456 15.96 -4.14 -8.61
C VAL A 456 17.10 -4.75 -9.44
N ARG A 457 18.19 -5.19 -8.80
CA ARG A 457 19.38 -5.75 -9.45
C ARG A 457 19.26 -7.24 -9.81
N MET A 458 18.36 -8.00 -9.17
CA MET A 458 18.20 -9.45 -9.40
C MET A 458 18.00 -9.82 -10.88
N ARG A 459 17.21 -9.03 -11.62
CA ARG A 459 17.02 -9.17 -13.09
C ARG A 459 18.32 -9.11 -13.91
N ASP A 460 19.30 -8.32 -13.44
CA ASP A 460 20.53 -7.98 -14.16
C ASP A 460 21.72 -8.85 -13.70
N THR A 461 21.64 -9.42 -12.50
CA THR A 461 22.73 -10.21 -11.87
C THR A 461 22.43 -11.70 -11.76
N GLY A 462 21.16 -12.11 -11.77
CA GLY A 462 20.75 -13.50 -11.47
C GLY A 462 20.96 -13.92 -10.01
N ILE A 463 21.30 -12.99 -9.13
CA ILE A 463 21.43 -13.23 -7.69
C ILE A 463 20.04 -13.46 -7.09
N VAL A 464 19.94 -14.40 -6.16
CA VAL A 464 18.72 -14.75 -5.43
C VAL A 464 18.58 -13.87 -4.19
N MET A 465 17.35 -13.44 -3.88
CA MET A 465 17.04 -12.80 -2.59
C MET A 465 16.97 -13.86 -1.50
N GLU A 466 17.51 -13.56 -0.31
CA GLU A 466 17.43 -14.46 0.82
C GLU A 466 16.03 -14.39 1.45
N GLU A 467 15.47 -15.55 1.75
CA GLU A 467 14.11 -15.75 2.28
C GLU A 467 13.75 -14.84 3.48
N ARG A 468 14.71 -14.59 4.39
CA ARG A 468 14.54 -13.67 5.53
C ARG A 468 14.17 -12.23 5.13
N PHE A 469 14.56 -11.80 3.93
CA PHE A 469 14.33 -10.45 3.39
C PHE A 469 13.25 -10.44 2.30
N ASP A 470 13.03 -11.57 1.62
CA ASP A 470 12.04 -11.73 0.55
C ASP A 470 10.60 -11.93 1.07
N SER A 471 10.10 -10.96 1.83
CA SER A 471 8.72 -10.99 2.32
C SER A 471 8.06 -9.63 2.44
N LEU A 472 6.74 -9.62 2.24
CA LEU A 472 5.93 -8.41 2.36
C LEU A 472 5.98 -7.79 3.76
N ASP A 473 6.14 -8.59 4.83
CA ASP A 473 6.24 -8.07 6.20
C ASP A 473 7.61 -7.45 6.49
N HIS A 474 8.69 -7.95 5.87
CA HIS A 474 9.97 -7.26 5.84
C HIS A 474 9.86 -5.91 5.11
N VAL A 475 9.24 -5.89 3.92
CA VAL A 475 8.99 -4.65 3.16
C VAL A 475 8.12 -3.65 3.95
N LYS A 476 7.11 -4.12 4.70
CA LYS A 476 6.32 -3.29 5.63
C LYS A 476 7.13 -2.80 6.84
N HIS A 477 8.15 -3.54 7.31
CA HIS A 477 9.07 -3.05 8.33
C HIS A 477 9.91 -1.88 7.78
N CYS A 478 10.63 -2.11 6.68
CA CYS A 478 11.42 -1.09 5.97
C CYS A 478 10.61 0.18 5.71
N SER A 479 9.41 0.01 5.15
CA SER A 479 8.50 1.12 4.81
C SER A 479 8.09 1.94 6.04
N ARG A 480 7.91 1.33 7.21
CA ARG A 480 7.62 2.04 8.46
C ARG A 480 8.85 2.73 9.04
N LEU A 481 10.01 2.08 8.98
CA LEU A 481 11.28 2.62 9.51
C LEU A 481 11.71 3.89 8.74
N ILE A 482 11.63 3.85 7.42
CA ILE A 482 11.95 4.98 6.52
C ILE A 482 10.94 6.12 6.70
N ARG A 483 9.64 5.82 6.82
CA ARG A 483 8.58 6.83 6.91
C ARG A 483 8.41 7.47 8.29
N ASN A 484 9.09 7.01 9.33
CA ASN A 484 8.95 7.54 10.69
C ASN A 484 10.24 8.23 11.16
N PRO A 485 10.47 9.50 10.80
CA PRO A 485 11.65 10.27 11.23
C PRO A 485 11.51 10.72 12.70
N VAL A 486 12.00 9.90 13.62
CA VAL A 486 12.10 10.26 15.05
C VAL A 486 13.23 11.28 15.26
N PRO A 487 12.98 12.46 15.86
CA PRO A 487 14.03 13.47 16.08
C PRO A 487 15.13 13.01 17.05
N ASN A 488 16.38 13.37 16.77
CA ASN A 488 17.53 13.31 17.70
C ASN A 488 17.82 11.95 18.36
N HIS A 489 17.69 10.83 17.62
CA HIS A 489 17.84 9.48 18.16
C HIS A 489 19.04 8.71 17.59
N PHE A 490 20.25 9.05 18.07
CA PHE A 490 21.41 8.17 17.98
C PHE A 490 21.31 7.08 19.04
N PHE A 491 20.58 6.00 18.74
CA PHE A 491 20.67 4.74 19.48
C PHE A 491 21.24 3.65 18.58
N LEU A 492 21.86 2.66 19.22
CA LEU A 492 22.24 1.41 18.57
C LEU A 492 21.06 0.43 18.65
N ILE A 493 20.92 -0.41 17.64
CA ILE A 493 20.04 -1.58 17.63
C ILE A 493 20.88 -2.85 17.73
N GLU A 494 20.31 -3.88 18.35
CA GLU A 494 20.85 -5.23 18.30
C GLU A 494 20.60 -5.83 16.90
N VAL A 495 21.62 -6.44 16.31
CA VAL A 495 21.59 -7.04 14.97
C VAL A 495 22.17 -8.46 15.04
N PRO A 496 21.35 -9.52 14.91
CA PRO A 496 21.78 -10.90 15.06
C PRO A 496 22.54 -11.39 13.81
N VAL A 497 23.64 -12.09 14.03
CA VAL A 497 24.43 -12.74 12.97
C VAL A 497 23.95 -14.16 12.76
N ARG A 498 23.68 -14.55 11.50
CA ARG A 498 23.20 -15.90 11.15
C ARG A 498 24.21 -16.67 10.27
N MET A 499 24.12 -18.01 10.28
CA MET A 499 24.96 -18.91 9.46
C MET A 499 24.32 -19.29 8.11
N ASN A 500 23.04 -18.99 7.97
CA ASN A 500 22.16 -19.10 6.81
C ASN A 500 21.40 -17.76 6.66
N SER A 501 20.43 -17.67 5.75
CA SER A 501 19.50 -16.53 5.72
C SER A 501 18.07 -16.93 5.36
N SER A 502 17.63 -18.07 5.87
CA SER A 502 16.26 -18.57 5.86
C SER A 502 15.34 -17.79 6.82
N MET A 503 14.02 -17.99 6.65
CA MET A 503 13.03 -17.73 7.69
C MET A 503 13.00 -18.89 8.69
N ASP A 504 14.04 -19.00 9.52
CA ASP A 504 14.05 -19.96 10.62
C ASP A 504 12.99 -19.58 11.69
N GLU A 505 12.31 -20.59 12.23
CA GLU A 505 11.26 -20.46 13.25
C GLU A 505 11.86 -20.13 14.64
N ASP A 506 11.57 -18.95 15.18
CA ASP A 506 11.83 -18.50 16.57
C ASP A 506 10.49 -18.09 17.25
#